data_AF-A0A3N5L0H8-F1
#
_entry.id   AF-A0A3N5L0H8-F1
#
_cell.length_a   1.000
_cell.length_b   1.000
_cell.length_c   1.000
_cell.angle_alpha   90.00
_cell.angle_beta   90.00
_cell.angle_gamma   90.00
#
_symmetry.space_group_name_H-M   'P 1'
#
loop_
_entity.id
_entity.type
_entity.pdbx_description
1 polymer ?
#
loop_
_entity_poly.entity_id
_entity_poly.type
_entity_poly.pdbx_seq_one_letter_code
_entity_poly.pdbx_strand_id
1 'polypeptide(L)' 'MSVIVVLIGASLIVAAGFLSAFIWAVKSGQYDDRYTPSVRILFDNKEENK' A
#
# COMPACT_ATOMS: atom_id res chain seq x y z
N MET A 1 18.90 -28.71 13.60
CA MET A 1 19.46 -27.35 13.40
C MET A 1 19.17 -26.77 12.02
N SER A 2 19.21 -27.54 10.93
CA SER A 2 18.90 -27.05 9.56
C SER A 2 17.53 -26.36 9.45
N VAL A 3 16.49 -26.90 10.08
CA VAL A 3 15.13 -26.32 10.07
C VAL A 3 15.07 -24.91 10.64
N ILE A 4 15.87 -24.61 11.68
CA ILE A 4 15.90 -23.28 12.30
C ILE A 4 16.43 -22.24 11.33
N VAL A 5 17.46 -22.58 10.55
CA VAL A 5 18.03 -21.68 9.53
C VAL A 5 17.01 -21.38 8.43
N VAL A 6 16.26 -22.39 8.00
CA VAL A 6 15.17 -22.21 7.02
C VAL A 6 14.06 -21.31 7.56
N LEU A 7 13.64 -21.51 8.80
CA LEU A 7 12.60 -20.69 9.44
C LEU A 7 13.02 -19.22 9.62
N ILE A 8 14.28 -18.98 9.97
CA ILE A 8 14.84 -17.63 10.06
C ILE A 8 14.87 -16.96 8.68
N GLY A 9 15.30 -17.68 7.65
CA GLY A 9 15.28 -17.16 6.27
C GLY A 9 13.86 -16.82 5.83
N ALA A 10 12.91 -17.73 6.04
CA ALA A 10 11.51 -17.53 5.68
C ALA A 10 10.89 -16.33 6.43
N SER A 11 11.14 -16.17 7.73
CA SER A 11 10.60 -15.06 8.51
C SER A 11 11.16 -13.71 8.04
N LEU A 12 12.45 -13.64 7.71
CA LEU A 12 13.08 -12.45 7.16
C LEU A 12 12.49 -12.08 5.79
N ILE A 13 12.27 -13.05 4.91
CA ILE A 13 11.65 -12.83 3.60
C ILE A 13 10.24 -12.26 3.77
N VAL A 14 9.44 -12.84 4.66
CA VAL A 14 8.07 -12.38 4.94
C VAL A 14 8.10 -10.96 5.51
N ALA A 15 8.96 -10.70 6.50
CA ALA A 15 9.09 -9.38 7.11
C ALA A 15 9.52 -8.30 6.09
N ALA A 16 10.50 -8.60 5.24
CA ALA A 16 10.94 -7.71 4.18
C ALA A 16 9.84 -7.47 3.14
N GLY A 17 9.11 -8.51 2.74
CA GLY A 17 7.98 -8.42 1.82
C GLY A 17 6.87 -7.50 2.36
N PHE A 18 6.49 -7.68 3.63
CA PHE A 18 5.53 -6.80 4.29
C PHE A 18 6.02 -5.36 4.38
N LEU A 19 7.29 -5.14 4.72
CA LEU A 19 7.87 -3.80 4.80
C LEU A 19 7.88 -3.11 3.42
N SER A 20 8.29 -3.82 2.36
CA SER A 20 8.27 -3.27 1.00
C SER A 20 6.85 -2.94 0.53
N ALA A 21 5.87 -3.82 0.78
CA ALA A 21 4.47 -3.57 0.47
C ALA A 21 3.93 -2.36 1.24
N PHE A 22 4.27 -2.24 2.52
CA PHE A 22 3.89 -1.10 3.36
C PHE A 22 4.45 0.23 2.82
N ILE A 23 5.74 0.28 2.49
CA ILE A 23 6.37 1.47 1.91
C ILE A 23 5.72 1.83 0.57
N TRP A 24 5.43 0.84 -0.27
CA TRP A 24 4.74 1.05 -1.55
C TRP A 24 3.34 1.65 -1.35
N ALA A 25 2.54 1.10 -0.43
CA ALA A 25 1.18 1.57 -0.14
C ALA A 25 1.15 3.00 0.43
N VAL A 26 2.10 3.35 1.31
CA VAL A 26 2.23 4.72 1.83
C VAL A 26 2.65 5.68 0.71
N LYS A 27 3.57 5.28 -0.16
CA LYS A 27 4.06 6.12 -1.26
C LYS A 27 3.08 6.25 -2.41
N SER A 28 2.17 5.28 -2.61
CA SER A 28 1.16 5.31 -3.67
C SER A 28 0.01 6.29 -3.40
N GLY A 29 0.04 7.03 -2.29
CA GLY A 29 -1.01 7.99 -1.93
C GLY A 29 -2.35 7.34 -1.63
N GLN A 30 -2.38 6.04 -1.29
CA GLN A 30 -3.61 5.33 -0.96
C GLN A 30 -4.33 5.96 0.25
N TYR A 31 -3.58 6.63 1.13
CA TYR A 31 -4.09 7.34 2.30
C TYR A 31 -4.42 8.81 2.04
N ASP A 32 -4.12 9.33 0.85
CA ASP A 32 -4.42 10.72 0.47
C ASP A 32 -5.89 10.91 0.09
N ASP A 33 -6.63 9.80 -0.08
CA ASP A 33 -8.07 9.82 -0.31
C ASP A 33 -8.85 10.17 0.97
N ARG A 34 -8.77 11.44 1.37
CA ARG A 34 -9.47 12.00 2.55
C ARG A 34 -10.96 12.25 2.28
N TYR A 35 -11.41 12.16 1.03
CA TYR A 35 -12.78 12.38 0.60
C TYR A 35 -13.30 11.14 -0.10
N THR A 36 -14.23 10.43 0.53
CA THR A 36 -14.78 9.16 0.05
C THR A 36 -15.01 9.13 -1.48
N PRO A 37 -14.64 8.04 -2.17
CA PRO A 37 -14.77 7.93 -3.63
C PRO A 37 -16.16 8.27 -4.17
N SER A 38 -17.21 7.98 -3.39
CA SER A 38 -18.61 8.28 -3.74
C SER A 38 -18.94 9.77 -3.82
N VAL A 39 -18.21 10.62 -3.10
CA VAL A 39 -18.38 12.07 -3.15
C VAL A 39 -17.51 12.66 -4.27
N ARG A 40 -16.26 12.20 -4.38
CA ARG A 40 -15.31 12.62 -5.42
C ARG A 40 -15.91 12.48 -6.83
N ILE A 41 -16.49 11.32 -7.15
CA ILE A 41 -17.03 11.02 -8.49
C ILE A 41 -18.16 11.98 -8.92
N LEU A 42 -18.85 12.61 -7.97
CA LEU A 42 -19.91 13.60 -8.26
C LEU A 42 -19.34 14.94 -8.72
N PHE A 43 -18.08 15.24 -8.39
CA PHE A 43 -17.44 16.52 -8.65
C PHE A 43 -16.27 16.43 -9.63
N ASP A 44 -15.70 15.24 -9.87
CA ASP A 44 -14.61 15.01 -10.85
C ASP A 44 -14.94 15.52 -12.26
N ASN A 45 -16.22 15.47 -12.69
CA ASN A 45 -16.63 15.95 -14.02
C ASN A 45 -16.81 17.48 -14.13
N LYS A 46 -16.66 18.24 -13.04
CA LYS A 46 -16.90 19.71 -13.05
C LYS A 46 -15.64 20.53 -13.26
N GLU A 47 -14.46 20.00 -12.98
CA GLU A 47 -13.22 20.79 -13.01
C GLU A 47 -12.47 20.76 -14.36
N GLU A 48 -12.94 20.00 -15.36
CA GLU A 48 -12.32 19.94 -16.70
C GLU A 48 -12.65 21.14 -17.61
N ASN A 49 -13.46 22.11 -17.17
CA ASN A 49 -13.71 23.35 -17.90
C ASN A 49 -12.97 24.55 -17.27
N LYS A 50 -11.67 24.63 -17.52
CA LYS A 50 -10.93 25.90 -17.57
C LYS A 50 -9.94 25.88 -18.72
#